data_AF-A0A961WXJ5-F1
#
_entry.id   AF-A0A961WXJ5-F1
#
_cell.length_a   1.000
_cell.length_b   1.000
_cell.length_c   1.000
_cell.angle_alpha   90.00
_cell.angle_beta   90.00
_cell.angle_gamma   90.00
#
_symmetry.space_group_name_H-M   'P 1'
#
loop_
_entity.id
_entity.type
_entity.pdbx_description
1 polymer ?
#
loop_
_entity_poly.entity_id
_entity_poly.type
_entity_poly.pdbx_seq_one_letter_code
_entity_poly.pdbx_strand_id
1 'polypeptide(L)'
;MNYRHAFHAGNFADVFKHVVLTRIIEYLKRKEAAFRVIDTHAGRGLYDLASVEAGKTGEWINGIGKIAKAGIGGKAGELLAPYLRAVLPEEGEPVSYPGSPLIARRLLRKQDRLSAFELHPEDHAALADQFAGDWQARINLLDGWLVPGAHLPPKERRGLVLIDPPFEIAGEFDRMTAALEKADRRWPGGIVMLWYPLKHDGEVERFASALRASTIRDLVRVELQVKTNSDEPGLYGSGLIIRNPPFVLQTELETILPSLVDAMALDSGAAWRLDRLTQE
;
A
#
# COMPACT_ATOMS: atom_id res chain seq x y z
N MET A 1 7.27 -0.95 19.53
CA MET A 1 7.46 -0.94 18.08
C MET A 1 8.72 -0.13 17.84
N ASN A 2 9.77 -0.74 17.28
CA ASN A 2 11.07 -0.07 17.06
C ASN A 2 11.22 0.43 15.62
N TYR A 3 10.41 -0.09 14.70
CA TYR A 3 10.34 0.25 13.30
C TYR A 3 9.88 1.69 13.15
N ARG A 4 10.66 2.46 12.41
CA ARG A 4 10.30 3.80 11.97
C ARG A 4 10.30 3.80 10.46
N HIS A 5 9.13 4.03 9.88
CA HIS A 5 8.98 4.04 8.43
C HIS A 5 9.80 5.15 7.73
N ALA A 6 10.26 6.16 8.47
CA ALA A 6 11.12 7.22 7.96
C ALA A 6 12.43 6.73 7.31
N PHE A 7 12.96 5.57 7.70
CA PHE A 7 14.15 4.98 7.07
C PHE A 7 13.89 4.40 5.68
N HIS A 8 12.63 4.14 5.33
CA HIS A 8 12.23 3.38 4.14
C HIS A 8 11.27 4.15 3.23
N ALA A 9 10.84 5.35 3.67
CA ALA A 9 9.84 6.13 2.98
C ALA A 9 10.24 6.40 1.52
N GLY A 10 9.33 6.10 0.59
CA GLY A 10 9.53 6.33 -0.83
C GLY A 10 10.44 5.32 -1.53
N ASN A 11 10.79 4.22 -0.85
CA ASN A 11 11.48 3.10 -1.49
C ASN A 11 10.59 2.39 -2.54
N PHE A 12 11.12 1.34 -3.18
CA PHE A 12 10.40 0.60 -4.20
C PHE A 12 9.08 -0.03 -3.69
N ALA A 13 9.05 -0.48 -2.43
CA ALA A 13 7.89 -1.14 -1.85
C ALA A 13 6.75 -0.14 -1.62
N ASP A 14 7.09 1.06 -1.16
CA ASP A 14 6.16 2.18 -1.06
C ASP A 14 5.63 2.61 -2.42
N VAL A 15 6.50 2.77 -3.43
CA VAL A 15 6.06 3.09 -4.79
C VAL A 15 5.05 2.06 -5.27
N PHE A 16 5.39 0.77 -5.18
CA PHE A 16 4.52 -0.31 -5.63
C PHE A 16 3.17 -0.30 -4.90
N LYS A 17 3.19 -0.30 -3.56
CA LYS A 17 1.99 -0.25 -2.71
C LYS A 17 1.10 0.96 -3.05
N HIS A 18 1.68 2.14 -3.15
CA HIS A 18 0.93 3.38 -3.35
C HIS A 18 0.41 3.57 -4.78
N VAL A 19 1.09 3.01 -5.79
CA VAL A 19 0.56 2.92 -7.15
C VAL A 19 -0.71 2.07 -7.15
N VAL A 20 -0.69 0.88 -6.56
CA VAL A 20 -1.87 0.00 -6.52
C VAL A 20 -3.00 0.62 -5.70
N LEU A 21 -2.69 1.22 -4.53
CA LEU A 21 -3.65 1.99 -3.73
C LEU A 21 -4.36 3.05 -4.59
N THR A 22 -3.59 3.83 -5.33
CA THR A 22 -4.08 4.90 -6.20
C THR A 22 -5.00 4.36 -7.28
N ARG A 23 -4.64 3.23 -7.93
CA ARG A 23 -5.49 2.60 -8.95
C ARG A 23 -6.84 2.16 -8.40
N ILE A 24 -6.85 1.58 -7.20
CA ILE A 24 -8.10 1.18 -6.54
C ILE A 24 -8.96 2.40 -6.19
N ILE A 25 -8.37 3.48 -5.67
CA ILE A 25 -9.10 4.71 -5.33
C ILE A 25 -9.69 5.35 -6.59
N GLU A 26 -8.93 5.43 -7.69
CA GLU A 26 -9.43 5.95 -8.98
C GLU A 26 -10.60 5.12 -9.52
N TYR A 27 -10.56 3.80 -9.34
CA TYR A 27 -11.71 2.97 -9.67
C TYR A 27 -12.93 3.26 -8.79
N LEU A 28 -12.76 3.36 -7.48
CA LEU A 28 -13.86 3.63 -6.53
C LEU A 28 -14.57 4.95 -6.84
N LYS A 29 -13.85 5.94 -7.37
CA LYS A 29 -14.36 7.26 -7.79
C LYS A 29 -15.31 7.19 -8.99
N ARG A 30 -15.30 6.11 -9.79
CA ARG A 30 -16.17 5.94 -10.98
C ARG A 30 -17.66 5.89 -10.62
N LYS A 31 -18.01 5.54 -9.38
CA LYS A 31 -19.39 5.59 -8.87
C LYS A 31 -19.56 6.83 -7.98
N GLU A 32 -20.62 7.59 -8.19
CA GLU A 32 -20.88 8.85 -7.46
C GLU A 32 -21.02 8.67 -5.94
N ALA A 33 -21.56 7.52 -5.51
CA ALA A 33 -21.70 7.18 -4.10
C ALA A 33 -20.37 7.37 -3.35
N ALA A 34 -20.43 7.83 -2.10
CA ALA A 34 -19.25 7.97 -1.26
C ALA A 34 -18.56 6.62 -1.03
N PHE A 35 -17.28 6.65 -0.70
CA PHE A 35 -16.53 5.51 -0.19
C PHE A 35 -15.59 5.94 0.95
N ARG A 36 -15.10 4.96 1.70
CA ARG A 36 -14.11 5.17 2.76
C ARG A 36 -12.80 4.45 2.45
N VAL A 37 -11.69 5.13 2.64
CA VAL A 37 -10.38 4.49 2.76
C VAL A 37 -10.10 4.28 4.23
N ILE A 38 -9.77 3.04 4.60
CA ILE A 38 -9.41 2.64 5.95
C ILE A 38 -7.96 2.19 5.91
N ASP A 39 -7.08 2.90 6.60
CA ASP A 39 -5.65 2.60 6.67
C ASP A 39 -5.31 2.12 8.08
N THR A 40 -5.02 0.83 8.23
CA THR A 40 -4.89 0.21 9.56
C THR A 40 -3.55 0.45 10.23
N HIS A 41 -2.52 0.82 9.46
CA HIS A 41 -1.15 1.04 9.93
C HIS A 41 -0.62 2.29 9.22
N ALA A 42 -1.20 3.42 9.58
CA ALA A 42 -1.10 4.66 8.81
C ALA A 42 0.28 5.34 8.87
N GLY A 43 1.12 5.00 9.86
CA GLY A 43 2.35 5.69 10.14
C GLY A 43 2.13 7.17 10.48
N ARG A 44 3.18 7.97 10.30
CA ARG A 44 3.13 9.42 10.61
C ARG A 44 2.57 10.30 9.49
N GLY A 45 2.18 9.71 8.36
CA GLY A 45 1.56 10.41 7.23
C GLY A 45 2.52 11.11 6.25
N LEU A 46 3.52 11.87 6.71
CA LEU A 46 4.51 12.55 5.86
C LEU A 46 5.93 12.29 6.35
N TYR A 47 6.86 12.05 5.42
CA TYR A 47 8.25 11.70 5.70
C TYR A 47 9.20 12.69 5.02
N ASP A 48 10.15 13.22 5.78
CA ASP A 48 11.21 14.10 5.25
C ASP A 48 12.33 13.25 4.62
N LEU A 49 12.54 13.41 3.31
CA LEU A 49 13.55 12.67 2.55
C LEU A 49 14.96 13.25 2.71
N ALA A 50 15.07 14.45 3.28
CA ALA A 50 16.33 15.10 3.66
C ALA A 50 16.70 14.83 5.14
N SER A 51 15.88 14.09 5.88
CA SER A 51 16.15 13.72 7.27
C SER A 51 17.42 12.87 7.42
N VAL A 52 18.00 12.89 8.63
CA VAL A 52 19.16 12.06 8.96
C VAL A 52 18.84 10.57 8.80
N GLU A 53 17.62 10.17 9.16
CA GLU A 53 17.11 8.81 9.01
C GLU A 53 17.06 8.39 7.53
N ALA A 54 16.45 9.21 6.67
CA ALA A 54 16.39 8.94 5.23
C ALA A 54 17.79 8.94 4.60
N GLY A 55 18.69 9.82 5.05
CA GLY A 55 20.08 9.89 4.58
C GLY A 55 20.94 8.68 4.94
N LYS A 56 20.58 7.92 5.99
CA LYS A 56 21.32 6.70 6.38
C LYS A 56 21.14 5.55 5.40
N THR A 57 19.98 5.43 4.76
CA THR A 57 19.66 4.32 3.84
C THR A 57 19.59 4.79 2.38
N GLY A 58 19.09 5.99 2.13
CA GLY A 58 18.90 6.54 0.79
C GLY A 58 17.92 5.73 -0.08
N GLU A 59 17.06 4.89 0.50
CA GLU A 59 16.24 3.94 -0.26
C GLU A 59 15.29 4.64 -1.26
N TRP A 60 14.83 5.85 -0.94
CA TRP A 60 13.96 6.64 -1.81
C TRP A 60 14.59 6.95 -3.17
N ILE A 61 15.93 7.04 -3.24
CA ILE A 61 16.67 7.31 -4.48
C ILE A 61 16.38 6.21 -5.51
N ASN A 62 16.38 4.95 -5.06
CA ASN A 62 16.11 3.78 -5.89
C ASN A 62 14.62 3.46 -6.05
N GLY A 63 13.74 4.15 -5.32
CA GLY A 63 12.29 4.08 -5.45
C GLY A 63 11.75 5.29 -6.20
N ILE A 64 11.11 6.21 -5.48
CA ILE A 64 10.44 7.39 -6.05
C ILE A 64 11.40 8.28 -6.85
N GLY A 65 12.69 8.37 -6.46
CA GLY A 65 13.69 9.13 -7.18
C GLY A 65 13.91 8.63 -8.62
N LYS A 66 14.03 7.32 -8.82
CA LYS A 66 14.11 6.72 -10.16
C LYS A 66 12.81 6.89 -10.93
N ILE A 67 11.66 6.66 -10.30
CA ILE A 67 10.34 6.81 -10.94
C ILE A 67 10.09 8.23 -11.43
N ALA A 68 10.46 9.24 -10.66
CA ALA A 68 10.33 10.65 -11.06
C ALA A 68 11.13 10.98 -12.33
N LYS A 69 12.26 10.28 -12.56
CA LYS A 69 13.19 10.50 -13.67
C LYS A 69 12.97 9.56 -14.86
N ALA A 70 12.22 8.48 -14.67
CA ALA A 70 12.05 7.43 -15.66
C ALA A 70 11.28 7.88 -16.93
N GLY A 71 10.53 8.99 -16.87
CA GLY A 71 9.81 9.51 -18.03
C GLY A 71 8.79 8.51 -18.62
N ILE A 72 8.16 7.70 -17.76
CA ILE A 72 7.23 6.64 -18.18
C ILE A 72 6.05 7.27 -18.93
N GLY A 73 6.01 7.06 -20.25
CA GLY A 73 5.00 7.58 -21.15
C GLY A 73 3.88 6.59 -21.48
N GLY A 74 3.08 6.93 -22.50
CA GLY A 74 2.02 6.06 -23.01
C GLY A 74 0.98 5.69 -21.96
N LYS A 75 0.40 4.49 -22.09
CA LYS A 75 -0.68 4.05 -21.21
C LYS A 75 -0.25 3.87 -19.76
N ALA A 76 0.97 3.39 -19.53
CA ALA A 76 1.53 3.25 -18.19
C ALA A 76 1.67 4.63 -17.52
N GLY A 77 2.18 5.63 -18.24
CA GLY A 77 2.28 7.01 -17.75
C GLY A 77 0.92 7.59 -17.36
N GLU A 78 -0.11 7.42 -18.20
CA GLU A 78 -1.48 7.86 -17.88
C GLU A 78 -2.02 7.21 -16.60
N LEU A 79 -1.76 5.91 -16.41
CA LEU A 79 -2.22 5.16 -15.26
C LEU A 79 -1.46 5.53 -13.98
N LEU A 80 -0.18 5.90 -14.09
CA LEU A 80 0.66 6.35 -12.98
C LEU A 80 0.43 7.82 -12.60
N ALA A 81 -0.08 8.65 -13.51
CA ALA A 81 -0.21 10.09 -13.31
C ALA A 81 -0.96 10.49 -12.01
N PRO A 82 -2.05 9.83 -11.58
CA PRO A 82 -2.70 10.16 -10.32
C PRO A 82 -1.81 9.91 -9.09
N TYR A 83 -0.98 8.86 -9.11
CA TYR A 83 -0.01 8.59 -8.05
C TYR A 83 1.10 9.65 -8.06
N LEU A 84 1.68 9.93 -9.23
CA LEU A 84 2.77 10.90 -9.37
C LEU A 84 2.34 12.30 -8.91
N ARG A 85 1.15 12.77 -9.29
CA ARG A 85 0.58 14.03 -8.79
C ARG A 85 0.34 14.04 -7.29
N ALA A 86 0.07 12.88 -6.70
CA ALA A 86 -0.16 12.76 -5.28
C ALA A 86 1.13 12.71 -4.46
N VAL A 87 2.30 12.44 -5.07
CA VAL A 87 3.57 12.26 -4.33
C VAL A 87 4.68 13.23 -4.71
N LEU A 88 4.72 13.71 -5.95
CA LEU A 88 5.75 14.63 -6.42
C LEU A 88 5.31 16.08 -6.23
N PRO A 89 6.26 17.00 -5.97
CA PRO A 89 5.99 18.43 -6.06
C PRO A 89 5.72 18.83 -7.52
N GLU A 90 5.11 20.00 -7.72
CA GLU A 90 4.92 20.56 -9.08
C GLU A 90 6.25 20.91 -9.75
N GLU A 91 7.22 21.38 -8.95
CA GLU A 91 8.56 21.74 -9.41
C GLU A 91 9.64 21.23 -8.42
N GLY A 92 10.80 20.88 -8.96
CA GLY A 92 11.97 20.44 -8.18
C GLY A 92 11.97 18.95 -7.79
N GLU A 93 13.00 18.57 -7.03
CA GLU A 93 13.14 17.21 -6.49
C GLU A 93 12.28 17.04 -5.22
N PRO A 94 11.75 15.83 -4.95
CA PRO A 94 10.95 15.59 -3.76
C PRO A 94 11.80 15.71 -2.49
N VAL A 95 11.49 16.70 -1.64
CA VAL A 95 12.08 16.85 -0.30
C VAL A 95 11.31 16.06 0.77
N SER A 96 10.13 15.56 0.43
CA SER A 96 9.31 14.74 1.32
C SER A 96 8.54 13.69 0.53
N TYR A 97 8.13 12.62 1.20
CA TYR A 97 7.29 11.56 0.66
C TYR A 97 6.01 11.42 1.48
N PRO A 98 4.82 11.54 0.89
CA PRO A 98 3.56 11.27 1.59
C PRO A 98 3.33 9.76 1.72
N GLY A 99 2.98 9.32 2.92
CA GLY A 99 2.48 7.97 3.15
C GLY A 99 1.05 7.77 2.65
N SER A 100 0.56 6.53 2.77
CA SER A 100 -0.78 6.13 2.33
C SER A 100 -1.94 7.00 2.82
N PRO A 101 -1.96 7.56 4.06
CA PRO A 101 -3.07 8.43 4.49
C PRO A 101 -3.14 9.72 3.68
N LEU A 102 -1.98 10.38 3.46
CA LEU A 102 -1.92 11.62 2.70
C LEU A 102 -2.17 11.39 1.21
N ILE A 103 -1.64 10.31 0.64
CA ILE A 103 -1.91 9.92 -0.74
C ILE A 103 -3.42 9.69 -0.91
N ALA A 104 -4.01 8.84 -0.08
CA ALA A 104 -5.45 8.59 -0.13
C ALA A 104 -6.24 9.89 -0.03
N ARG A 105 -5.89 10.76 0.92
CA ARG A 105 -6.57 12.04 1.13
C ARG A 105 -6.51 12.96 -0.08
N ARG A 106 -5.37 13.04 -0.76
CA ARG A 106 -5.18 13.85 -1.98
C ARG A 106 -6.06 13.38 -3.14
N LEU A 107 -6.43 12.09 -3.16
CA LEU A 107 -7.31 11.51 -4.17
C LEU A 107 -8.81 11.56 -3.84
N LEU A 108 -9.19 11.73 -2.57
CA LEU A 108 -10.61 11.70 -2.14
C LEU A 108 -11.42 12.84 -2.76
N ARG A 109 -12.68 12.55 -3.13
CA ARG A 109 -13.68 13.59 -3.47
C ARG A 109 -14.31 14.12 -2.19
N LYS A 110 -15.08 15.22 -2.28
CA LYS A 110 -15.70 15.90 -1.12
C LYS A 110 -16.54 14.96 -0.22
N GLN A 111 -17.24 13.99 -0.80
CA GLN A 111 -18.10 13.06 -0.07
C GLN A 111 -17.35 11.87 0.54
N ASP A 112 -16.13 11.59 0.09
CA ASP A 112 -15.38 10.42 0.53
C ASP A 112 -14.70 10.70 1.88
N ARG A 113 -14.28 9.63 2.57
CA ARG A 113 -13.73 9.72 3.93
C ARG A 113 -12.48 8.87 4.10
N LEU A 114 -11.62 9.30 5.02
CA LEU A 114 -10.45 8.57 5.49
C LEU A 114 -10.65 8.19 6.97
N SER A 115 -10.31 6.95 7.30
CA SER A 115 -10.03 6.53 8.68
C SER A 115 -8.61 5.98 8.72
N ALA A 116 -7.73 6.65 9.45
CA ALA A 116 -6.35 6.22 9.63
C ALA A 116 -6.14 5.79 11.09
N PHE A 117 -5.43 4.69 11.28
CA PHE A 117 -5.15 4.09 12.57
C PHE A 117 -3.63 3.96 12.72
N GLU A 118 -3.12 4.42 13.86
CA GLU A 118 -1.71 4.31 14.20
C GLU A 118 -1.60 3.94 15.68
N LEU A 119 -0.74 2.97 16.01
CA LEU A 119 -0.57 2.47 17.37
C LEU A 119 0.55 3.22 18.12
N HIS A 120 1.57 3.69 17.40
CA HIS A 120 2.70 4.40 17.98
C HIS A 120 2.30 5.85 18.35
N PRO A 121 2.35 6.24 19.63
CA PRO A 121 1.81 7.53 20.07
C PRO A 121 2.42 8.77 19.38
N GLU A 122 3.72 8.77 19.11
CA GLU A 122 4.39 9.91 18.46
C GLU A 122 4.05 10.00 16.97
N ASP A 123 3.93 8.85 16.28
CA ASP A 123 3.60 8.85 14.85
C ASP A 123 2.12 9.21 14.68
N HIS A 124 1.27 8.73 15.58
CA HIS A 124 -0.12 9.16 15.69
C HIS A 124 -0.23 10.68 15.93
N ALA A 125 0.56 11.25 16.84
CA ALA A 125 0.52 12.70 17.11
C ALA A 125 0.89 13.51 15.85
N ALA A 126 1.98 13.13 15.17
CA ALA A 126 2.38 13.76 13.91
C ALA A 126 1.31 13.60 12.82
N LEU A 127 0.69 12.42 12.71
CA LEU A 127 -0.40 12.17 11.79
C LEU A 127 -1.65 13.01 12.13
N ALA A 128 -1.99 13.13 13.42
CA ALA A 128 -3.13 13.92 13.88
C ALA A 128 -2.95 15.41 13.56
N ASP A 129 -1.75 15.95 13.78
CA ASP A 129 -1.40 17.33 13.44
C ASP A 129 -1.49 17.59 11.93
N GLN A 130 -1.02 16.63 11.12
CA GLN A 130 -1.09 16.71 9.66
C GLN A 130 -2.53 16.79 9.11
N PHE A 131 -3.50 16.24 9.83
CA PHE A 131 -4.92 16.21 9.45
C PHE A 131 -5.80 17.12 10.34
N ALA A 132 -5.20 18.02 11.11
CA ALA A 132 -5.93 18.92 11.99
C ALA A 132 -6.93 19.78 11.18
N GLY A 133 -8.20 19.76 11.58
CA GLY A 133 -9.28 20.48 10.91
C GLY A 133 -9.83 19.84 9.64
N ASP A 134 -9.25 18.72 9.17
CA ASP A 134 -9.74 18.02 7.99
C ASP A 134 -10.93 17.11 8.34
N TRP A 135 -12.13 17.62 8.11
CA TRP A 135 -13.38 16.92 8.40
C TRP A 135 -13.58 15.60 7.63
N GLN A 136 -12.81 15.36 6.55
CA GLN A 136 -12.88 14.11 5.79
C GLN A 136 -12.06 12.99 6.44
N ALA A 137 -11.10 13.33 7.32
CA ALA A 137 -10.17 12.41 7.94
C ALA A 137 -10.51 12.16 9.43
N ARG A 138 -10.36 10.92 9.85
CA ARG A 138 -10.42 10.52 11.27
C ARG A 138 -9.14 9.76 11.60
N ILE A 139 -8.34 10.33 12.49
CA ILE A 139 -7.10 9.75 12.98
C ILE A 139 -7.38 9.10 14.35
N ASN A 140 -6.93 7.86 14.54
CA ASN A 140 -7.23 7.07 15.72
C ASN A 140 -5.96 6.44 16.29
N LEU A 141 -5.72 6.63 17.58
CA LEU A 141 -4.69 5.91 18.33
C LEU A 141 -5.22 4.54 18.74
N LEU A 142 -5.03 3.53 17.89
CA LEU A 142 -5.58 2.19 18.07
C LEU A 142 -4.74 1.16 17.32
N ASP A 143 -4.72 -0.07 17.84
CA ASP A 143 -4.15 -1.22 17.14
C ASP A 143 -4.94 -1.53 15.85
N GLY A 144 -4.25 -1.43 14.71
CA GLY A 144 -4.76 -1.72 13.38
C GLY A 144 -5.39 -3.10 13.21
N TRP A 145 -4.91 -4.10 13.95
CA TRP A 145 -5.44 -5.46 13.91
C TRP A 145 -6.86 -5.58 14.47
N LEU A 146 -7.33 -4.59 15.24
CA LEU A 146 -8.70 -4.52 15.75
C LEU A 146 -9.70 -4.00 14.69
N VAL A 147 -9.20 -3.29 13.67
CA VAL A 147 -10.03 -2.58 12.68
C VAL A 147 -11.00 -3.51 11.94
N PRO A 148 -10.60 -4.70 11.43
CA PRO A 148 -11.54 -5.60 10.76
C PRO A 148 -12.74 -6.03 11.61
N GLY A 149 -12.59 -6.07 12.94
CA GLY A 149 -13.64 -6.48 13.86
C GLY A 149 -14.53 -5.37 14.38
N ALA A 150 -14.01 -4.15 14.45
CA ALA A 150 -14.66 -3.02 15.11
C ALA A 150 -15.14 -1.93 14.15
N HIS A 151 -14.52 -1.79 12.98
CA HIS A 151 -14.75 -0.66 12.07
C HIS A 151 -15.32 -1.07 10.70
N LEU A 152 -15.62 -2.36 10.52
CA LEU A 152 -16.25 -2.88 9.31
C LEU A 152 -17.69 -3.37 9.58
N PRO A 153 -18.64 -3.11 8.66
CA PRO A 153 -18.49 -2.29 7.44
C PRO A 153 -18.45 -0.78 7.75
N PRO A 154 -17.83 0.03 6.88
CA PRO A 154 -17.90 1.49 7.00
C PRO A 154 -19.33 1.99 6.75
N LYS A 155 -19.65 3.21 7.21
CA LYS A 155 -20.97 3.84 7.01
C LYS A 155 -21.35 3.94 5.53
N GLU A 156 -20.36 4.20 4.69
CA GLU A 156 -20.50 4.33 3.23
C GLU A 156 -20.80 2.99 2.54
N ARG A 157 -20.57 1.86 3.23
CA ARG A 157 -20.68 0.48 2.72
C ARG A 157 -19.89 0.21 1.43
N ARG A 158 -18.98 1.13 1.08
CA ARG A 158 -18.07 1.12 -0.08
C ARG A 158 -16.72 1.63 0.36
N GLY A 159 -15.66 1.07 -0.21
CA GLY A 159 -14.31 1.50 0.16
C GLY A 159 -13.25 0.42 0.04
N LEU A 160 -12.11 0.76 0.60
CA LEU A 160 -10.89 -0.03 0.62
C LEU A 160 -10.35 -0.04 2.06
N VAL A 161 -9.92 -1.22 2.52
CA VAL A 161 -9.09 -1.39 3.72
C VAL A 161 -7.67 -1.71 3.29
N LEU A 162 -6.71 -0.86 3.66
CA LEU A 162 -5.27 -1.13 3.56
C LEU A 162 -4.77 -1.72 4.89
N ILE A 163 -4.13 -2.88 4.81
CA ILE A 163 -3.43 -3.52 5.92
C ILE A 163 -1.95 -3.63 5.54
N ASP A 164 -1.15 -2.77 6.17
CA ASP A 164 0.27 -2.57 5.86
C ASP A 164 1.12 -2.62 7.15
N PRO A 165 1.19 -3.78 7.81
CA PRO A 165 1.86 -3.89 9.08
C PRO A 165 3.40 -3.87 8.88
N PRO A 166 4.19 -3.61 9.94
CA PRO A 166 5.63 -3.38 9.77
C PRO A 166 6.48 -4.66 9.61
N PHE A 167 5.94 -5.86 9.84
CA PHE A 167 6.70 -7.12 9.80
C PHE A 167 7.89 -7.15 10.79
N GLU A 168 7.65 -6.67 12.01
CA GLU A 168 8.59 -6.68 13.14
C GLU A 168 8.50 -7.93 14.01
N ILE A 169 7.33 -8.57 14.07
CA ILE A 169 7.05 -9.68 14.97
C ILE A 169 6.67 -10.94 14.20
N ALA A 170 6.98 -12.10 14.78
CA ALA A 170 6.60 -13.37 14.18
C ALA A 170 5.07 -13.52 14.08
N GLY A 171 4.62 -14.24 13.06
CA GLY A 171 3.20 -14.57 12.85
C GLY A 171 2.36 -13.46 12.21
N GLU A 172 2.97 -12.43 11.60
CA GLU A 172 2.22 -11.37 10.91
C GLU A 172 1.42 -11.91 9.71
N PHE A 173 1.94 -12.91 8.97
CA PHE A 173 1.16 -13.59 7.93
C PHE A 173 -0.10 -14.28 8.46
N ASP A 174 -0.04 -14.89 9.65
CA ASP A 174 -1.21 -15.52 10.28
C ASP A 174 -2.22 -14.45 10.71
N ARG A 175 -1.74 -13.33 11.26
CA ARG A 175 -2.59 -12.18 11.60
C ARG A 175 -3.27 -11.59 10.38
N MET A 176 -2.56 -11.47 9.26
CA MET A 176 -3.13 -11.02 7.98
C MET A 176 -4.25 -11.94 7.49
N THR A 177 -4.04 -13.26 7.55
CA THR A 177 -5.04 -14.25 7.18
C THR A 177 -6.29 -14.08 8.04
N ALA A 178 -6.13 -14.04 9.37
CA ALA A 178 -7.25 -13.88 10.30
C ALA A 178 -7.96 -12.52 10.14
N ALA A 179 -7.22 -11.45 9.84
CA ALA A 179 -7.77 -10.12 9.56
C ALA A 179 -8.61 -10.14 8.28
N LEU A 180 -8.14 -10.81 7.23
CA LEU A 180 -8.84 -10.95 5.95
C LEU A 180 -10.12 -11.77 6.10
N GLU A 181 -10.09 -12.91 6.79
CA GLU A 181 -11.29 -13.72 7.07
C GLU A 181 -12.34 -12.95 7.86
N LYS A 182 -11.91 -12.15 8.84
CA LYS A 182 -12.79 -11.31 9.64
C LYS A 182 -13.38 -10.18 8.80
N ALA A 183 -12.59 -9.55 7.94
CA ALA A 183 -13.04 -8.52 7.01
C ALA A 183 -14.05 -9.07 5.99
N ASP A 184 -13.75 -10.22 5.39
CA ASP A 184 -14.64 -10.91 4.44
C ASP A 184 -15.99 -11.24 5.08
N ARG A 185 -16.00 -11.82 6.29
CA ARG A 185 -17.24 -12.11 7.02
C ARG A 185 -18.06 -10.88 7.39
N ARG A 186 -17.39 -9.78 7.80
CA ARG A 186 -18.07 -8.55 8.26
C ARG A 186 -18.53 -7.67 7.11
N TRP A 187 -17.76 -7.63 6.03
CA TRP A 187 -18.02 -6.78 4.87
C TRP A 187 -17.62 -7.48 3.56
N PRO A 188 -18.43 -8.46 3.10
CA PRO A 188 -18.13 -9.22 1.88
C PRO A 188 -18.12 -8.39 0.58
N GLY A 189 -18.52 -7.12 0.61
CA GLY A 189 -18.45 -6.22 -0.55
C GLY A 189 -17.23 -5.29 -0.54
N GLY A 190 -16.42 -5.31 0.53
CA GLY A 190 -15.28 -4.43 0.69
C GLY A 190 -14.05 -4.89 -0.11
N ILE A 191 -13.26 -3.92 -0.57
CA ILE A 191 -11.93 -4.19 -1.09
C ILE A 191 -10.97 -4.24 0.09
N VAL A 192 -10.14 -5.27 0.15
CA VAL A 192 -9.07 -5.38 1.17
C VAL A 192 -7.75 -5.55 0.44
N MET A 193 -6.78 -4.69 0.74
CA MET A 193 -5.43 -4.72 0.20
C MET A 193 -4.46 -4.98 1.35
N LEU A 194 -3.75 -6.10 1.31
CA LEU A 194 -2.79 -6.51 2.30
C LEU A 194 -1.39 -6.39 1.71
N TRP A 195 -0.49 -5.64 2.34
CA TRP A 195 0.91 -5.57 1.95
C TRP A 195 1.76 -6.58 2.72
N TYR A 196 2.76 -7.15 2.06
CA TYR A 196 3.76 -8.01 2.70
C TYR A 196 5.15 -7.87 2.05
N PRO A 197 6.23 -8.02 2.82
CA PRO A 197 7.58 -8.01 2.31
C PRO A 197 7.97 -9.37 1.70
N LEU A 198 8.80 -9.34 0.67
CA LEU A 198 9.50 -10.52 0.19
C LEU A 198 10.89 -10.58 0.86
N LYS A 199 10.99 -11.42 1.89
CA LYS A 199 12.23 -11.73 2.65
C LYS A 199 12.63 -13.19 2.52
N HIS A 200 11.65 -14.10 2.59
CA HIS A 200 11.85 -15.55 2.53
C HIS A 200 10.76 -16.19 1.67
N ASP A 201 11.14 -16.77 0.53
CA ASP A 201 10.19 -17.40 -0.42
C ASP A 201 9.30 -18.45 0.26
N GLY A 202 9.86 -19.21 1.21
CA GLY A 202 9.13 -20.26 1.92
C GLY A 202 7.98 -19.75 2.79
N GLU A 203 8.11 -18.57 3.42
CA GLU A 203 7.02 -17.96 4.19
C GLU A 203 5.92 -17.43 3.28
N VAL A 204 6.30 -16.78 2.19
CA VAL A 204 5.38 -16.21 1.20
C VAL A 204 4.55 -17.30 0.51
N GLU A 205 5.17 -18.41 0.11
CA GLU A 205 4.43 -19.50 -0.54
C GLU A 205 3.57 -20.29 0.46
N ARG A 206 3.96 -20.39 1.74
CA ARG A 206 3.06 -20.91 2.79
C ARG A 206 1.85 -20.02 2.98
N PHE A 207 2.04 -18.70 3.04
CA PHE A 207 0.96 -17.72 3.14
C PHE A 207 0.01 -17.81 1.93
N ALA A 208 0.54 -17.82 0.71
CA ALA A 208 -0.26 -17.98 -0.50
C ALA A 208 -1.03 -19.32 -0.52
N SER A 209 -0.40 -20.40 -0.07
CA SER A 209 -1.05 -21.72 0.02
C SER A 209 -2.18 -21.75 1.05
N ALA A 210 -1.99 -21.11 2.22
CA ALA A 210 -3.04 -20.96 3.23
C ALA A 210 -4.23 -20.17 2.69
N LEU A 211 -3.99 -19.08 1.95
CA LEU A 211 -5.05 -18.31 1.30
C LEU A 211 -5.81 -19.11 0.23
N ARG A 212 -5.10 -19.90 -0.59
CA ARG A 212 -5.74 -20.79 -1.59
C ARG A 212 -6.62 -21.86 -0.92
N ALA A 213 -6.24 -22.34 0.25
CA ALA A 213 -7.00 -23.32 1.02
C ALA A 213 -8.14 -22.70 1.87
N SER A 214 -8.19 -21.38 1.98
CA SER A 214 -9.24 -20.67 2.73
C SER A 214 -10.57 -20.68 1.97
N THR A 215 -11.65 -20.27 2.66
CA THR A 215 -12.96 -20.08 2.03
C THR A 215 -13.12 -18.71 1.36
N ILE A 216 -12.08 -17.85 1.40
CA ILE A 216 -12.15 -16.50 0.89
C ILE A 216 -12.04 -16.52 -0.63
N ARG A 217 -13.00 -15.87 -1.29
CA ARG A 217 -13.06 -15.76 -2.75
C ARG A 217 -12.50 -14.43 -3.25
N ASP A 218 -12.26 -14.39 -4.56
CA ASP A 218 -11.81 -13.23 -5.32
C ASP A 218 -10.50 -12.62 -4.79
N LEU A 219 -9.50 -13.48 -4.60
CA LEU A 219 -8.15 -13.07 -4.21
C LEU A 219 -7.20 -13.01 -5.41
N VAL A 220 -6.54 -11.87 -5.56
CA VAL A 220 -5.42 -11.67 -6.50
C VAL A 220 -4.15 -11.36 -5.72
N ARG A 221 -3.06 -11.99 -6.13
CA ARG A 221 -1.70 -11.68 -5.69
C ARG A 221 -0.99 -10.87 -6.74
N VAL A 222 -0.29 -9.83 -6.29
CA VAL A 222 0.60 -9.01 -7.11
C VAL A 222 1.92 -8.88 -6.39
N GLU A 223 3.04 -9.16 -7.05
CA GLU A 223 4.38 -9.01 -6.46
C GLU A 223 5.28 -8.23 -7.40
N LEU A 224 6.16 -7.41 -6.81
CA LEU A 224 7.22 -6.70 -7.51
C LEU A 224 8.56 -6.99 -6.82
N GLN A 225 9.52 -7.46 -7.61
CA GLN A 225 10.89 -7.76 -7.21
C GLN A 225 11.82 -6.78 -7.91
N VAL A 226 12.75 -6.19 -7.15
CA VAL A 226 13.75 -5.24 -7.68
C VAL A 226 15.13 -5.86 -7.81
N LYS A 227 15.36 -7.01 -7.17
CA LYS A 227 16.61 -7.77 -7.26
C LYS A 227 16.38 -9.27 -7.08
N THR A 228 17.40 -10.05 -7.41
CA THR A 228 17.43 -11.49 -7.14
C THR A 228 17.36 -11.76 -5.64
N ASN A 229 16.59 -12.78 -5.23
CA ASN A 229 16.61 -13.24 -3.84
C ASN A 229 18.00 -13.80 -3.49
N SER A 230 18.56 -13.38 -2.36
CA SER A 230 19.87 -13.81 -1.87
C SER A 230 19.86 -13.96 -0.36
N ASP A 231 20.90 -14.57 0.20
CA ASP A 231 21.07 -14.67 1.66
C ASP A 231 21.45 -13.32 2.31
N GLU A 232 21.58 -12.25 1.52
CA GLU A 232 21.87 -10.92 2.06
C GLU A 232 20.65 -10.35 2.80
N PRO A 233 20.85 -9.76 3.99
CA PRO A 233 19.76 -9.09 4.71
C PRO A 233 19.13 -7.98 3.87
N GLY A 234 17.80 -7.98 3.77
CA GLY A 234 17.04 -6.91 3.12
C GLY A 234 15.84 -7.43 2.33
N LEU A 235 15.04 -6.51 1.81
CA LEU A 235 13.94 -6.84 0.91
C LEU A 235 14.48 -6.99 -0.52
N TYR A 236 14.16 -8.09 -1.19
CA TYR A 236 14.34 -8.21 -2.65
C TYR A 236 13.09 -7.82 -3.43
N GLY A 237 11.95 -7.73 -2.75
CA GLY A 237 10.69 -7.29 -3.31
C GLY A 237 9.60 -7.11 -2.25
N SER A 238 8.38 -6.87 -2.71
CA SER A 238 7.18 -6.83 -1.87
C SER A 238 5.96 -7.31 -2.66
N GLY A 239 4.90 -7.67 -1.94
CA GLY A 239 3.68 -8.19 -2.51
C GLY A 239 2.42 -7.56 -1.92
N LEU A 240 1.33 -7.74 -2.65
CA LEU A 240 -0.01 -7.34 -2.29
C LEU A 240 -0.96 -8.53 -2.49
N ILE A 241 -1.78 -8.82 -1.49
CA ILE A 241 -2.99 -9.63 -1.66
C ILE A 241 -4.18 -8.68 -1.70
N ILE A 242 -4.99 -8.80 -2.75
CA ILE A 242 -6.14 -7.94 -2.98
C ILE A 242 -7.38 -8.80 -3.07
N ARG A 243 -8.31 -8.56 -2.16
CA ARG A 243 -9.63 -9.18 -2.11
C ARG A 243 -10.65 -8.26 -2.73
N ASN A 244 -11.53 -8.79 -3.56
CA ASN A 244 -12.44 -8.02 -4.41
C ASN A 244 -11.71 -6.95 -5.24
N PRO A 245 -10.64 -7.31 -5.97
CA PRO A 245 -9.96 -6.37 -6.83
C PRO A 245 -10.96 -5.75 -7.83
N PRO A 246 -10.86 -4.45 -8.13
CA PRO A 246 -11.58 -3.88 -9.26
C PRO A 246 -11.34 -4.67 -10.54
N PHE A 247 -12.37 -4.93 -11.34
CA PHE A 247 -12.25 -5.78 -12.54
C PHE A 247 -11.21 -5.28 -13.57
N VAL A 248 -10.95 -3.97 -13.62
CA VAL A 248 -9.92 -3.39 -14.50
C VAL A 248 -8.50 -3.47 -13.93
N LEU A 249 -8.37 -3.74 -12.63
CA LEU A 249 -7.10 -3.62 -11.93
C LEU A 249 -6.05 -4.55 -12.52
N GLN A 250 -6.42 -5.79 -12.86
CA GLN A 250 -5.48 -6.76 -13.43
C GLN A 250 -4.85 -6.23 -14.73
N THR A 251 -5.67 -5.80 -15.69
CA THR A 251 -5.19 -5.24 -16.97
C THR A 251 -4.40 -3.95 -16.79
N GLU A 252 -4.80 -3.09 -15.84
CA GLU A 252 -4.03 -1.89 -15.51
C GLU A 252 -2.66 -2.26 -14.93
N LEU A 253 -2.57 -3.26 -14.06
CA LEU A 253 -1.30 -3.72 -13.49
C LEU A 253 -0.39 -4.40 -14.51
N GLU A 254 -0.93 -5.21 -15.42
CA GLU A 254 -0.17 -5.79 -16.55
C GLU A 254 0.46 -4.71 -17.43
N THR A 255 -0.18 -3.52 -17.50
CA THR A 255 0.37 -2.37 -18.23
C THR A 255 1.45 -1.62 -17.43
N ILE A 256 1.27 -1.49 -16.11
CA ILE A 256 2.12 -0.65 -15.25
C ILE A 256 3.37 -1.38 -14.76
N LEU A 257 3.22 -2.65 -14.35
CA LEU A 257 4.27 -3.41 -13.67
C LEU A 257 5.57 -3.54 -14.48
N PRO A 258 5.56 -3.79 -15.80
CA PRO A 258 6.78 -3.80 -16.59
C PRO A 258 7.56 -2.48 -16.48
N SER A 259 6.89 -1.34 -16.63
CA SER A 259 7.54 -0.02 -16.51
C SER A 259 8.05 0.28 -15.11
N LEU A 260 7.37 -0.19 -14.05
CA LEU A 260 7.85 -0.05 -12.68
C LEU A 260 9.11 -0.90 -12.43
N VAL A 261 9.12 -2.15 -12.92
CA VAL A 261 10.27 -3.04 -12.81
C VAL A 261 11.46 -2.46 -13.57
N ASP A 262 11.27 -2.07 -14.83
CA ASP A 262 12.33 -1.49 -15.66
C ASP A 262 12.94 -0.23 -15.00
N ALA A 263 12.10 0.62 -14.40
CA ALA A 263 12.55 1.84 -13.75
C ALA A 263 13.27 1.60 -12.42
N MET A 264 12.86 0.61 -11.63
CA MET A 264 13.37 0.39 -10.25
C MET A 264 14.33 -0.78 -10.11
N ALA A 265 14.60 -1.54 -11.17
CA ALA A 265 15.53 -2.67 -11.16
C ALA A 265 16.89 -2.30 -10.55
N LEU A 266 17.41 -3.20 -9.72
CA LEU A 266 18.75 -3.16 -9.14
C LEU A 266 19.67 -4.22 -9.76
N ASP A 267 19.11 -5.31 -10.29
CA ASP A 267 19.81 -6.32 -11.07
C ASP A 267 18.88 -6.95 -12.14
N SER A 268 19.39 -7.95 -12.88
CA SER A 268 18.65 -8.67 -13.91
C SER A 268 17.57 -9.64 -13.39
N GLY A 269 17.49 -9.84 -12.08
CA GLY A 269 16.48 -10.65 -11.41
C GLY A 269 15.22 -9.86 -11.02
N ALA A 270 15.18 -8.55 -11.31
CA ALA A 270 13.97 -7.75 -11.15
C ALA A 270 12.82 -8.31 -12.00
N ALA A 271 11.65 -8.47 -11.40
CA ALA A 271 10.52 -9.16 -12.00
C ALA A 271 9.20 -8.72 -11.35
N TRP A 272 8.09 -9.12 -11.96
CA TRP A 272 6.76 -8.98 -11.38
C TRP A 272 5.97 -10.27 -11.51
N ARG A 273 5.00 -10.46 -10.62
CA ARG A 273 4.07 -11.58 -10.64
C ARG A 273 2.64 -11.07 -10.44
N LEU A 274 1.71 -11.63 -11.18
CA LEU A 274 0.28 -11.38 -11.04
C LEU A 274 -0.45 -12.71 -11.21
N ASP A 275 -1.08 -13.21 -10.16
CA ASP A 275 -1.86 -14.44 -10.23
C ASP A 275 -3.10 -14.40 -9.34
N ARG A 276 -4.19 -15.00 -9.83
CA ARG A 276 -5.42 -15.17 -9.06
C ARG A 276 -5.27 -16.39 -8.14
N LEU A 277 -5.39 -16.17 -6.83
CA LEU A 277 -5.27 -17.23 -5.82
C LEU A 277 -6.59 -17.99 -5.65
N THR A 278 -7.73 -17.29 -5.69
CA THR A 278 -9.05 -17.90 -5.53
C THR A 278 -10.03 -17.37 -6.57
N GLN A 279 -11.02 -18.21 -6.90
CA GLN A 279 -12.06 -17.88 -7.89
C GLN A 279 -12.95 -16.73 -7.40
N GLU A 280 -13.58 -16.02 -8.33
CA GLU A 280 -14.57 -14.96 -8.07
C GLU A 280 -15.80 -15.45 -7.27
#